data_AF-A0A5K1DIR4-F1
#
_entry.id   AF-A0A5K1DIR4-F1
#
_cell.length_a   1.000
_cell.length_b   1.000
_cell.length_c   1.000
_cell.angle_alpha   90.00
_cell.angle_beta   90.00
_cell.angle_gamma   90.00
#
_symmetry.space_group_name_H-M   'P 1'
#
loop_
_entity.id
_entity.type
_entity.pdbx_description
1 polymer ?
#
loop_
_entity_poly.entity_id
_entity_poly.type
_entity_poly.pdbx_seq_one_letter_code
_entity_poly.pdbx_strand_id
1 'polypeptide(L)'
;MKRELQNRKKGGMSMTEYLQHISFLHDSLSRVQHFVSDTDLVLYTLNGLNSEYESFITTVTVFKDLPSWSELYDTLITQER
;
A
#
# COMPACT_ATOMS: atom_id res chain seq x y z
N MET A 1 11.76 4.42 10.52
CA MET A 1 10.51 5.02 10.01
C MET A 1 10.21 4.59 8.57
N LYS A 2 10.93 5.02 7.51
CA LYS A 2 10.63 4.56 6.12
C LYS A 2 10.71 3.03 5.94
N ARG A 3 11.69 2.37 6.56
CA ARG A 3 11.81 0.90 6.58
C ARG A 3 10.62 0.19 7.22
N GLU A 4 9.93 0.82 8.17
CA GLU A 4 8.75 0.20 8.78
C GLU A 4 7.57 0.17 7.84
N LEU A 5 7.38 1.25 7.06
CA LEU A 5 6.40 1.31 5.97
C LEU A 5 6.71 0.24 4.90
N GLN A 6 7.98 0.16 4.48
CA GLN A 6 8.44 -0.80 3.45
C GLN A 6 8.33 -2.27 3.88
N ASN A 7 8.61 -2.57 5.14
CA ASN A 7 8.51 -3.93 5.67
C ASN A 7 7.13 -4.25 6.25
N ARG A 8 6.15 -3.33 6.12
CA ARG A 8 4.84 -3.52 6.71
C ARG A 8 4.06 -4.55 5.92
N LYS A 9 3.83 -5.72 6.53
CA LYS A 9 3.01 -6.76 5.95
C LYS A 9 1.56 -6.67 6.44
N LYS A 10 0.59 -7.00 5.58
CA LYS A 10 -0.83 -7.18 5.93
C LYS A 10 -0.98 -8.25 7.02
N GLY A 11 -0.30 -9.38 6.83
CA GLY A 11 -0.38 -10.50 7.76
C GLY A 11 -1.82 -11.02 7.87
N GLY A 12 -2.34 -11.10 9.10
CA GLY A 12 -3.72 -11.50 9.40
C GLY A 12 -4.70 -10.33 9.62
N MET A 13 -4.29 -9.08 9.37
CA MET A 13 -5.18 -7.91 9.48
C MET A 13 -6.14 -7.88 8.29
N SER A 14 -7.29 -7.22 8.44
CA SER A 14 -8.12 -6.86 7.29
C SER A 14 -7.39 -5.86 6.38
N MET A 15 -7.76 -5.81 5.11
CA MET A 15 -7.20 -4.87 4.14
C MET A 15 -7.42 -3.43 4.59
N THR A 16 -8.61 -3.13 5.10
CA THR A 16 -8.94 -1.81 5.63
C THR A 16 -8.00 -1.40 6.76
N GLU A 17 -7.77 -2.27 7.75
CA GLU A 17 -6.85 -2.01 8.86
C GLU A 17 -5.41 -1.82 8.36
N TYR A 18 -4.98 -2.65 7.41
CA TYR A 18 -3.65 -2.56 6.82
C TYR A 18 -3.44 -1.21 6.11
N LEU A 19 -4.38 -0.79 5.26
CA LEU A 19 -4.31 0.46 4.51
C LEU A 19 -4.41 1.70 5.43
N GLN A 20 -5.22 1.63 6.49
CA GLN A 20 -5.26 2.68 7.51
C GLN A 20 -3.91 2.81 8.23
N HIS A 21 -3.26 1.70 8.56
CA HIS A 21 -1.92 1.69 9.15
C HIS A 21 -0.86 2.29 8.22
N ILE A 22 -0.91 1.97 6.93
CA ILE A 22 -0.03 2.55 5.91
C ILE A 22 -0.21 4.07 5.85
N SER A 23 -1.47 4.54 5.81
CA SER A 23 -1.78 5.98 5.77
C SER A 23 -1.25 6.71 7.01
N PHE A 24 -1.43 6.11 8.20
CA PHE A 24 -0.90 6.67 9.44
C PHE A 24 0.64 6.78 9.43
N LEU A 25 1.33 5.76 8.89
CA LEU A 25 2.78 5.79 8.73
C LEU A 25 3.22 6.83 7.70
N HIS A 26 2.48 6.99 6.60
CA HIS A 26 2.73 8.02 5.59
C HIS A 26 2.56 9.43 6.16
N ASP A 27 1.49 9.69 6.89
CA ASP A 27 1.25 10.95 7.59
C ASP A 27 2.33 11.26 8.63
N SER A 28 2.82 10.23 9.32
CA SER A 28 3.93 10.37 10.26
C SER A 28 5.24 10.71 9.55
N LEU A 29 5.51 10.08 8.40
CA LEU A 29 6.70 10.33 7.59
C LEU A 29 6.67 11.72 6.94
N SER A 30 5.51 12.15 6.44
CA SER A 30 5.33 13.47 5.82
C SER A 30 5.62 14.60 6.82
N ARG A 31 5.22 14.42 8.09
CA ARG A 31 5.52 15.36 9.19
C ARG A 31 7.02 15.47 9.52
N VAL A 32 7.81 14.42 9.28
CA VAL A 32 9.25 14.36 9.61
C VAL A 32 10.13 14.72 8.40
N GLN A 33 9.58 15.40 7.39
CA GLN A 33 10.25 15.72 6.10
C GLN A 33 10.73 14.50 5.29
N HIS A 34 10.24 13.30 5.62
CA HIS A 34 10.42 12.13 4.78
C HIS A 34 9.25 12.03 3.80
N PHE A 35 9.27 12.86 2.76
CA PHE A 35 8.28 12.79 1.70
C PHE A 35 8.32 11.40 1.05
N VAL A 36 7.19 10.71 1.11
CA VAL A 36 6.92 9.48 0.37
C VAL A 36 5.92 9.86 -0.70
N SER A 37 6.30 9.63 -1.96
CA SER A 37 5.40 9.85 -3.09
C SER A 37 4.23 8.88 -3.03
N ASP A 38 3.07 9.25 -3.59
CA ASP A 38 1.93 8.33 -3.65
C ASP A 38 2.29 7.05 -4.40
N THR A 39 3.14 7.16 -5.42
CA THR A 39 3.69 6.02 -6.17
C THR A 39 4.52 5.09 -5.27
N ASP A 40 5.42 5.65 -4.45
CA ASP A 40 6.17 4.88 -3.46
C ASP A 40 5.25 4.22 -2.44
N LEU A 41 4.22 4.94 -1.99
CA LEU A 41 3.25 4.44 -1.03
C LEU A 41 2.52 3.21 -1.59
N VAL A 42 2.02 3.31 -2.81
CA VAL A 42 1.39 2.21 -3.56
C VAL A 42 2.33 1.02 -3.66
N LEU A 43 3.58 1.23 -4.07
CA LEU A 43 4.57 0.14 -4.18
C LEU A 43 4.89 -0.53 -2.84
N TYR A 44 4.97 0.24 -1.75
CA TYR A 44 5.22 -0.32 -0.41
C TYR A 44 4.01 -1.11 0.09
N THR A 45 2.80 -0.63 -0.18
CA THR A 45 1.57 -1.36 0.14
C THR A 45 1.49 -2.67 -0.63
N LEU A 46 1.71 -2.64 -1.94
CA LEU A 46 1.70 -3.84 -2.78
C LEU A 46 2.74 -4.88 -2.31
N ASN A 47 3.95 -4.44 -1.95
CA ASN A 47 5.00 -5.33 -1.41
C ASN A 47 4.64 -5.96 -0.06
N GLY A 48 3.78 -5.32 0.72
CA GLY A 48 3.36 -5.81 2.02
C GLY A 48 2.15 -6.74 1.98
N LEU A 49 1.51 -6.92 0.82
CA LEU A 49 0.42 -7.87 0.66
C LEU A 49 0.95 -9.31 0.68
N ASN A 50 0.06 -10.24 1.04
CA ASN A 50 0.38 -11.66 1.02
C ASN A 50 0.41 -12.17 -0.44
N SER A 51 0.98 -13.37 -0.64
CA SER A 51 1.09 -13.98 -1.96
C SER A 51 -0.25 -14.24 -2.66
N GLU A 52 -1.36 -14.23 -1.91
CA GLU A 52 -2.72 -14.30 -2.46
C GLU A 52 -3.05 -13.12 -3.39
N TYR A 53 -2.40 -11.96 -3.18
CA TYR A 53 -2.57 -10.76 -3.99
C TYR A 53 -1.54 -10.66 -5.13
N GLU A 54 -0.66 -11.66 -5.37
CA GLU A 54 0.37 -11.55 -6.42
C GLU A 54 -0.20 -11.28 -7.82
N SER A 55 -1.32 -11.90 -8.16
CA SER A 55 -2.01 -11.65 -9.44
C SER A 55 -2.48 -10.20 -9.56
N PHE A 56 -2.98 -9.64 -8.46
CA PHE A 56 -3.41 -8.25 -8.37
C PHE A 56 -2.21 -7.29 -8.47
N ILE A 57 -1.16 -7.54 -7.69
CA ILE A 57 0.09 -6.76 -7.72
C ILE A 57 0.66 -6.74 -9.13
N THR A 58 0.75 -7.90 -9.79
CA THR A 58 1.25 -8.03 -11.16
C THR A 58 0.40 -7.21 -12.12
N THR A 59 -0.93 -7.31 -12.02
CA THR A 59 -1.84 -6.53 -12.86
C THR A 59 -1.60 -5.03 -12.69
N VAL A 60 -1.52 -4.56 -11.44
CA VAL A 60 -1.31 -3.14 -11.11
C VAL A 60 0.07 -2.64 -11.54
N THR A 61 1.12 -3.44 -11.39
CA THR A 61 2.50 -3.07 -11.80
C THR A 61 2.75 -3.20 -13.29
N VAL A 62 1.96 -4.03 -14.01
CA VAL A 62 1.99 -4.10 -15.48
C VAL A 62 1.22 -2.93 -16.11
N PHE A 63 0.29 -2.31 -15.39
CA PHE A 63 -0.33 -1.08 -15.84
C PHE A 63 0.72 0.01 -16.03
N LYS A 64 0.67 0.68 -17.19
CA LYS A 64 1.67 1.68 -17.61
C LYS A 64 1.81 2.84 -16.61
N ASP A 65 0.69 3.20 -15.99
CA ASP A 65 0.59 4.20 -14.95
C ASP A 65 0.06 3.53 -13.69
N LEU A 66 0.82 3.67 -12.59
CA LEU A 66 0.39 3.17 -11.29
C LEU A 66 -0.85 3.95 -10.83
N PRO A 67 -1.85 3.28 -10.22
CA PRO A 67 -3.03 3.95 -9.69
C PRO A 67 -2.62 4.91 -8.57
N SER A 68 -3.45 5.92 -8.33
CA SER A 68 -3.33 6.76 -7.14
C SER A 68 -3.58 5.94 -5.86
N TRP A 69 -3.12 6.46 -4.72
CA TRP A 69 -3.37 5.82 -3.42
C TRP A 69 -4.86 5.54 -3.18
N SER A 70 -5.73 6.48 -3.54
CA SER A 70 -7.18 6.34 -3.38
C SER A 70 -7.75 5.22 -4.25
N GLU A 71 -7.35 5.15 -5.52
CA GLU A 71 -7.80 4.09 -6.44
C GLU A 71 -7.31 2.72 -5.98
N LEU A 72 -6.06 2.63 -5.54
CA LEU A 72 -5.52 1.39 -4.97
C LEU A 72 -6.32 0.97 -3.74
N TYR A 73 -6.62 1.92 -2.85
CA TYR A 73 -7.37 1.69 -1.61
C TYR A 73 -8.74 1.06 -1.90
N ASP A 74 -9.52 1.67 -2.77
CA ASP A 74 -10.85 1.18 -3.14
C ASP A 74 -10.79 -0.17 -3.85
N THR A 75 -9.80 -0.35 -4.73
CA THR A 75 -9.64 -1.60 -5.47
C THR A 75 -9.27 -2.76 -4.55
N LEU A 76 -8.34 -2.53 -3.61
CA LEU A 76 -7.92 -3.55 -2.63
C LEU A 76 -9.05 -3.92 -1.67
N ILE A 77 -9.84 -2.94 -1.19
CA ILE A 77 -11.00 -3.21 -0.35
C ILE A 77 -12.07 -3.99 -1.12
N THR A 78 -12.28 -3.67 -2.39
CA THR A 78 -13.22 -4.39 -3.24
C THR A 78 -12.77 -5.83 -3.47
N GLN A 79 -11.47 -6.08 -3.56
CA GLN A 79 -10.92 -7.41 -3.82
C GLN A 79 -10.93 -8.31 -2.58
N GLU A 80 -10.84 -7.77 -1.35
CA GLU A 80 -11.00 -8.53 -0.10
C GLU A 80 -12.45 -9.02 0.13
N ARG A 81 -13.42 -8.47 -0.62
CA ARG A 81 -14.86 -8.65 -0.39
C ARG A 81 -15.47 -9.90 -1.02
#